data_AF-A0A0C2B7L8-F1
#
_entry.id   AF-A0A0C2B7L8-F1
#
_cell.length_a   1.000
_cell.length_b   1.000
_cell.length_c   1.000
_cell.angle_alpha   90.00
_cell.angle_beta   90.00
_cell.angle_gamma   90.00
#
_symmetry.space_group_name_H-M   'P 1'
#
loop_
_entity.id
_entity.type
_entity.pdbx_description
1 polymer ?
#
loop_
_entity_poly.entity_id
_entity_poly.type
_entity_poly.pdbx_seq_one_letter_code
_entity_poly.pdbx_strand_id
1 'polypeptide(L)'
;MVISSVRVRRMLALAGAAGVAAAVLSVPTPASAHGVSIMPGSRTYLCYKDLLEHSSTQMPSNPACAQAVQQTGTTPLYNWFAVLDSNAGGRGAGYVPDGTLCSAGDRSPFNFSAYNAARADWPTTHLTSGANIEVKYSNWAAHPGRFEVYLTKSGWSPSTALAWGDLEHLQTVANPPQSGGVGTDGGHYYWNLQLPQRSGQHMLFIQWIRSDSQENFFSCADVVFDGGTGQVTGLAGGEQSAAEVEALGAGFKNTKADPIHAAGHDGHAAAGAELAASTDAPEVAAPAAVAGLGALVFAGSAMVFNRRRRAKQHG
;
A
#
# COMPACT_ATOMS: atom_id res chain seq x y z
N MET A 1 26.49 29.80 48.29
CA MET A 1 25.67 28.58 48.12
C MET A 1 24.75 28.75 46.90
N VAL A 2 25.27 28.64 45.67
CA VAL A 2 24.50 28.86 44.41
C VAL A 2 24.81 27.79 43.34
N ILE A 3 25.79 26.93 43.58
CA ILE A 3 26.31 25.97 42.58
C ILE A 3 25.39 24.74 42.41
N SER A 4 24.51 24.46 43.38
CA SER A 4 23.63 23.27 43.36
C SER A 4 22.47 23.37 42.37
N SER A 5 21.94 24.58 42.12
CA SER A 5 20.73 24.79 41.29
C SER A 5 20.99 24.64 39.79
N VAL A 6 22.19 25.00 39.32
CA VAL A 6 22.57 24.91 37.90
C VAL A 6 22.81 23.45 37.48
N ARG A 7 23.36 22.62 38.38
CA ARG A 7 23.59 21.19 38.12
C ARG A 7 22.29 20.40 38.05
N VAL A 8 21.34 20.69 38.94
CA VAL A 8 20.01 20.05 38.93
C VAL A 8 19.20 20.45 37.69
N ARG A 9 19.26 21.73 37.26
CA ARG A 9 18.60 22.19 36.02
C ARG A 9 19.19 21.55 34.76
N ARG A 10 20.51 21.36 34.69
CA ARG A 10 21.17 20.66 33.57
C ARG A 10 20.83 19.17 33.52
N MET A 11 20.74 18.50 34.67
CA MET A 11 20.35 17.08 34.74
C MET A 11 18.89 16.85 34.33
N LEU A 12 17.97 17.73 34.75
CA LEU A 12 16.56 17.68 34.32
C LEU A 12 16.40 17.95 32.82
N ALA A 13 17.17 18.87 32.25
CA ALA A 13 17.16 19.14 30.81
C ALA A 13 17.69 17.97 29.98
N LEU A 14 18.76 17.30 30.45
CA LEU A 14 19.31 16.11 29.80
C LEU A 14 18.37 14.90 29.89
N ALA A 15 17.70 14.71 31.05
CA ALA A 15 16.72 13.64 31.22
C ALA A 15 15.45 13.88 30.38
N GLY A 16 14.99 15.13 30.29
CA GLY A 16 13.88 15.51 29.40
C GLY A 16 14.20 15.31 27.92
N ALA A 17 15.39 15.72 27.48
CA ALA A 17 15.85 15.50 26.11
C ALA A 17 16.01 14.01 25.77
N ALA A 18 16.54 13.21 26.70
CA ALA A 18 16.65 11.75 26.52
C ALA A 18 15.28 11.06 26.49
N GLY A 19 14.31 11.51 27.31
CA GLY A 19 12.94 10.99 27.31
C GLY A 19 12.18 11.31 26.01
N VAL A 20 12.32 12.53 25.48
CA VAL A 20 11.75 12.91 24.18
C VAL A 20 12.41 12.14 23.04
N ALA A 21 13.74 11.98 23.05
CA ALA A 21 14.44 11.19 22.04
C ALA A 21 14.01 9.70 22.05
N ALA A 22 13.82 9.10 23.22
CA ALA A 22 13.33 7.73 23.33
C ALA A 22 11.87 7.57 22.86
N ALA A 23 11.01 8.58 23.10
CA ALA A 23 9.63 8.57 22.61
C ALA A 23 9.54 8.71 21.08
N VAL A 24 10.38 9.54 20.46
CA VAL A 24 10.43 9.70 19.00
C VAL A 24 10.97 8.44 18.32
N LEU A 25 11.88 7.71 18.95
CA LEU A 25 12.40 6.42 18.45
C LEU A 25 11.44 5.24 18.63
N SER A 26 10.33 5.42 19.35
CA SER A 26 9.35 4.36 19.65
C SER A 26 8.08 4.47 18.81
N VAL A 27 8.00 5.40 17.85
CA VAL A 27 6.86 5.45 16.92
C VAL A 27 7.00 4.28 15.94
N PRO A 28 6.10 3.28 15.96
CA PRO A 28 6.14 2.24 14.95
C PRO A 28 5.93 2.91 13.58
N THR A 29 6.89 2.76 12.68
CA THR A 29 6.70 3.16 11.30
C THR A 29 5.58 2.30 10.73
N PRO A 30 4.62 2.87 9.98
CA PRO A 30 3.63 2.07 9.29
C PRO A 30 4.37 1.13 8.34
N ALA A 31 4.42 -0.16 8.70
CA ALA A 31 4.96 -1.18 7.82
C ALA A 31 3.96 -1.34 6.67
N SER A 32 4.26 -0.73 5.53
CA SER A 32 3.43 -0.84 4.34
C SER A 32 3.53 -2.24 3.78
N ALA A 33 2.41 -2.94 3.69
CA ALA A 33 2.31 -4.09 2.80
C ALA A 33 2.24 -3.60 1.35
N HIS A 34 2.53 -4.49 0.41
CA HIS A 34 2.54 -4.17 -1.01
C HIS A 34 2.33 -5.45 -1.80
N GLY A 35 1.27 -5.47 -2.59
CA GLY A 35 0.99 -6.55 -3.51
C GLY A 35 -0.35 -6.37 -4.20
N VAL A 36 -0.43 -6.89 -5.42
CA VAL A 36 -1.66 -7.12 -6.19
C VAL A 36 -1.47 -8.43 -6.95
N SER A 37 -2.53 -8.95 -7.56
CA SER A 37 -2.48 -10.15 -8.38
C SER A 37 -1.51 -9.97 -9.57
N ILE A 38 -0.67 -10.98 -9.81
CA ILE A 38 0.23 -11.09 -10.96
C ILE A 38 -0.15 -12.26 -11.88
N MET A 39 -0.97 -13.21 -11.41
CA MET A 39 -1.65 -14.20 -12.24
C MET A 39 -2.98 -14.63 -11.60
N PRO A 40 -4.15 -14.44 -12.26
CA PRO A 40 -4.36 -13.52 -13.39
C PRO A 40 -3.84 -12.11 -13.05
N GLY A 41 -3.17 -11.45 -14.00
CA GLY A 41 -2.51 -10.17 -13.70
C GLY A 41 -3.51 -9.04 -13.49
N SER A 42 -3.28 -8.22 -12.46
CA SER A 42 -4.11 -7.05 -12.19
C SER A 42 -3.88 -5.91 -13.18
N ARG A 43 -4.83 -4.97 -13.30
CA ARG A 43 -4.72 -3.78 -14.18
C ARG A 43 -3.42 -3.03 -13.97
N THR A 44 -3.08 -2.67 -12.74
CA THR A 44 -1.85 -1.93 -12.42
C THR A 44 -0.60 -2.72 -12.78
N TYR A 45 -0.57 -4.03 -12.49
CA TYR A 45 0.55 -4.88 -12.83
C TYR A 45 0.73 -5.04 -14.35
N LEU A 46 -0.34 -5.37 -15.08
CA LEU A 46 -0.28 -5.59 -16.53
C LEU A 46 0.04 -4.29 -17.28
N CYS A 47 -0.56 -3.16 -16.88
CA CYS A 47 -0.18 -1.86 -17.45
C CYS A 47 1.27 -1.46 -17.12
N TYR A 48 1.80 -1.86 -15.95
CA TYR A 48 3.22 -1.68 -15.64
C TYR A 48 4.10 -2.53 -16.56
N LYS A 49 3.71 -3.79 -16.84
CA LYS A 49 4.41 -4.64 -17.82
C LYS A 49 4.44 -4.00 -19.21
N ASP A 50 3.30 -3.48 -19.69
CA ASP A 50 3.21 -2.78 -20.97
C ASP A 50 4.07 -1.50 -21.00
N LEU A 51 4.06 -0.71 -19.93
CA LEU A 51 4.91 0.47 -19.78
C LEU A 51 6.40 0.11 -19.87
N LEU A 52 6.83 -1.00 -19.27
CA LEU A 52 8.24 -1.42 -19.32
C LEU A 52 8.69 -1.76 -20.75
N GLU A 53 7.82 -2.39 -21.54
CA GLU A 53 8.07 -2.68 -22.96
C GLU A 53 8.20 -1.40 -23.80
N HIS A 54 7.52 -0.33 -23.38
CA HIS A 54 7.51 0.99 -24.04
C HIS A 54 8.20 2.08 -23.18
N SER A 55 9.23 1.69 -22.42
CA SER A 55 9.83 2.57 -21.41
C SER A 55 10.54 3.80 -21.97
N SER A 56 10.89 3.83 -23.26
CA SER A 56 11.48 5.00 -23.92
C SER A 56 10.52 6.19 -24.01
N THR A 57 9.21 5.94 -24.16
CA THR A 57 8.17 6.96 -24.25
C THR A 57 7.48 7.23 -22.91
N GLN A 58 7.73 6.37 -21.90
CA GLN A 58 7.00 6.38 -20.62
C GLN A 58 5.47 6.34 -20.83
N MET A 59 5.03 5.61 -21.86
CA MET A 59 3.63 5.46 -22.23
C MET A 59 3.37 3.99 -22.64
N PRO A 60 2.44 3.28 -21.98
CA PRO A 60 2.03 1.94 -22.39
C PRO A 60 1.33 1.97 -23.76
N SER A 61 1.31 0.84 -24.47
CA SER A 61 0.71 0.73 -25.80
C SER A 61 -0.79 0.41 -25.78
N ASN A 62 -1.26 -0.23 -24.71
CA ASN A 62 -2.67 -0.54 -24.51
C ASN A 62 -3.50 0.75 -24.32
N PRO A 63 -4.62 0.95 -25.05
CA PRO A 63 -5.40 2.18 -24.97
C PRO A 63 -6.00 2.50 -23.59
N ALA A 64 -6.35 1.49 -22.80
CA ALA A 64 -6.85 1.67 -21.43
C ALA A 64 -5.72 2.08 -20.49
N CYS A 65 -4.57 1.40 -20.57
CA CYS A 65 -3.37 1.76 -19.80
C CYS A 65 -2.85 3.16 -20.18
N ALA A 66 -2.81 3.50 -21.46
CA ALA A 66 -2.35 4.79 -21.95
C ALA A 66 -3.26 5.91 -21.44
N GLN A 67 -4.59 5.73 -21.53
CA GLN A 67 -5.53 6.69 -20.95
C GLN A 67 -5.34 6.82 -19.42
N ALA A 68 -5.10 5.72 -18.71
CA ALA A 68 -4.86 5.78 -17.27
C ALA A 68 -3.61 6.58 -16.92
N VAL A 69 -2.52 6.41 -17.67
CA VAL A 69 -1.30 7.21 -17.54
C VAL A 69 -1.54 8.68 -17.88
N GLN A 70 -2.32 8.99 -18.91
CA GLN A 70 -2.69 10.37 -19.24
C GLN A 70 -3.50 11.05 -18.13
N GLN A 71 -4.34 10.30 -17.41
CA GLN A 71 -5.18 10.84 -16.33
C GLN A 71 -4.43 10.97 -15.00
N THR A 72 -3.58 10.00 -14.66
CA THR A 72 -3.00 9.87 -13.30
C THR A 72 -1.48 9.86 -13.25
N GLY A 73 -0.82 9.99 -14.40
CA GLY A 73 0.63 9.90 -14.54
C GLY A 73 1.15 8.46 -14.44
N THR A 74 2.48 8.32 -14.42
CA THR A 74 3.18 7.03 -14.34
C THR A 74 3.39 6.53 -12.90
N THR A 75 3.22 7.38 -11.89
CA THR A 75 3.41 7.03 -10.46
C THR A 75 2.63 5.78 -10.04
N PRO A 76 1.34 5.61 -10.41
CA PRO A 76 0.61 4.37 -10.11
C PRO A 76 1.27 3.11 -10.68
N LEU A 77 1.90 3.18 -11.86
CA LEU A 77 2.56 2.03 -12.47
C LEU A 77 3.89 1.71 -11.81
N TYR A 78 4.67 2.69 -11.37
CA TYR A 78 5.89 2.44 -10.59
C TYR A 78 5.60 1.96 -9.16
N ASN A 79 4.38 2.15 -8.68
CA ASN A 79 3.88 1.67 -7.39
C ASN A 79 2.71 0.69 -7.59
N TRP A 80 2.75 -0.14 -8.64
CA TRP A 80 1.64 -1.00 -9.08
C TRP A 80 1.10 -1.93 -7.98
N PHE A 81 1.92 -2.23 -6.98
CA PHE A 81 1.65 -3.05 -5.81
C PHE A 81 1.00 -2.30 -4.63
N ALA A 82 0.79 -0.97 -4.72
CA ALA A 82 0.40 -0.11 -3.59
C ALA A 82 -1.08 0.33 -3.63
N VAL A 83 -1.95 -0.46 -4.26
CA VAL A 83 -3.40 -0.19 -4.28
C VAL A 83 -3.99 -0.59 -2.92
N LEU A 84 -3.94 0.34 -1.96
CA LEU A 84 -4.18 0.07 -0.55
C LEU A 84 -5.12 1.08 0.11
N ASP A 85 -5.72 0.65 1.22
CA ASP A 85 -6.34 1.53 2.20
C ASP A 85 -5.87 1.11 3.60
N SER A 86 -5.12 1.99 4.26
CA SER A 86 -4.54 1.77 5.59
C SER A 86 -5.60 1.54 6.68
N ASN A 87 -6.85 1.91 6.44
CA ASN A 87 -7.93 1.86 7.43
C ASN A 87 -9.06 0.91 7.04
N ALA A 88 -8.96 0.15 5.95
CA ALA A 88 -10.07 -0.69 5.48
C ALA A 88 -10.54 -1.71 6.54
N GLY A 89 -9.61 -2.37 7.23
CA GLY A 89 -9.92 -3.21 8.38
C GLY A 89 -10.79 -4.43 8.05
N GLY A 90 -10.72 -4.92 6.82
CA GLY A 90 -11.56 -5.99 6.28
C GLY A 90 -12.96 -5.54 5.85
N ARG A 91 -13.25 -4.23 5.90
CA ARG A 91 -14.50 -3.68 5.37
C ARG A 91 -14.46 -3.64 3.84
N GLY A 92 -15.61 -3.90 3.24
CA GLY A 92 -15.83 -3.85 1.79
C GLY A 92 -17.07 -3.01 1.48
N ALA A 93 -18.16 -3.69 1.12
CA ALA A 93 -19.45 -3.07 0.83
C ALA A 93 -19.92 -2.11 1.95
N GLY A 94 -20.40 -0.93 1.56
CA GLY A 94 -20.81 0.14 2.48
C GLY A 94 -19.66 0.99 3.04
N TYR A 95 -18.41 0.60 2.83
CA TYR A 95 -17.23 1.38 3.21
C TYR A 95 -16.39 1.80 2.01
N VAL A 96 -16.02 0.86 1.14
CA VAL A 96 -15.46 1.15 -0.18
C VAL A 96 -16.62 1.42 -1.14
N PRO A 97 -16.77 2.63 -1.70
CA PRO A 97 -17.87 2.93 -2.62
C PRO A 97 -17.86 2.04 -3.86
N ASP A 98 -19.04 1.74 -4.39
CA ASP A 98 -19.15 1.13 -5.73
C ASP A 98 -18.45 2.01 -6.77
N GLY A 99 -17.83 1.37 -7.77
CA GLY A 99 -17.04 2.03 -8.81
C GLY A 99 -15.64 2.44 -8.39
N THR A 100 -15.22 2.19 -7.14
CA THR A 100 -13.88 2.58 -6.63
C THR A 100 -13.06 1.40 -6.10
N LEU A 101 -13.50 0.18 -6.34
CA LEU A 101 -12.86 -1.03 -5.79
C LEU A 101 -11.43 -1.19 -6.32
N CYS A 102 -11.17 -0.85 -7.58
CA CYS A 102 -9.86 -1.01 -8.22
C CYS A 102 -8.85 0.09 -7.82
N SER A 103 -9.28 1.09 -7.06
CA SER A 103 -8.42 2.14 -6.48
C SER A 103 -8.43 2.15 -4.95
N ALA A 104 -8.93 1.09 -4.31
CA ALA A 104 -9.10 1.00 -2.86
C ALA A 104 -9.96 2.14 -2.27
N GLY A 105 -11.00 2.58 -2.99
CA GLY A 105 -11.84 3.69 -2.57
C GLY A 105 -11.20 5.06 -2.74
N ASP A 106 -10.18 5.16 -3.60
CA ASP A 106 -9.34 6.36 -3.79
C ASP A 106 -8.64 6.81 -2.49
N ARG A 107 -8.34 5.86 -1.59
CA ARG A 107 -7.73 6.13 -0.28
C ARG A 107 -6.23 5.81 -0.20
N SER A 108 -5.66 5.29 -1.28
CA SER A 108 -4.23 5.01 -1.37
C SER A 108 -3.40 6.30 -1.33
N PRO A 109 -2.14 6.26 -0.88
CA PRO A 109 -1.19 7.36 -1.04
C PRO A 109 -0.96 7.79 -2.50
N PHE A 110 -1.32 6.95 -3.48
CA PHE A 110 -1.21 7.24 -4.90
C PHE A 110 -2.59 7.30 -5.58
N ASN A 111 -2.69 8.10 -6.64
CA ASN A 111 -3.93 8.26 -7.37
C ASN A 111 -4.15 7.10 -8.36
N PHE A 112 -4.86 6.05 -7.93
CA PHE A 112 -5.28 4.93 -8.78
C PHE A 112 -6.66 5.11 -9.42
N SER A 113 -7.27 6.30 -9.37
CA SER A 113 -8.66 6.50 -9.79
C SER A 113 -8.94 6.09 -11.25
N ALA A 114 -7.98 6.29 -12.16
CA ALA A 114 -8.14 5.91 -13.56
C ALA A 114 -8.26 4.39 -13.79
N TYR A 115 -7.77 3.57 -12.86
CA TYR A 115 -7.86 2.10 -12.94
C TYR A 115 -9.26 1.58 -12.62
N ASN A 116 -10.19 2.44 -12.18
CA ASN A 116 -11.61 2.12 -12.05
C ASN A 116 -12.38 2.19 -13.38
N ALA A 117 -11.79 2.73 -14.45
CA ALA A 117 -12.53 3.00 -15.68
C ALA A 117 -13.21 1.74 -16.24
N ALA A 118 -14.51 1.87 -16.53
CA ALA A 118 -15.34 0.82 -17.09
C ALA A 118 -15.10 0.73 -18.60
N ARG A 119 -14.17 -0.16 -18.99
CA ARG A 119 -13.74 -0.37 -20.37
C ARG A 119 -13.54 -1.86 -20.63
N ALA A 120 -13.67 -2.27 -21.90
CA ALA A 120 -13.54 -3.67 -22.33
C ALA A 120 -12.19 -3.99 -22.99
N ASP A 121 -11.28 -3.01 -23.06
CA ASP A 121 -9.99 -3.06 -23.75
C ASP A 121 -8.79 -3.00 -22.77
N TRP A 122 -9.02 -3.33 -21.50
CA TRP A 122 -7.93 -3.57 -20.56
C TRP A 122 -7.15 -4.85 -20.94
N PRO A 123 -5.85 -4.96 -20.60
CA PRO A 123 -5.11 -6.20 -20.74
C PRO A 123 -5.82 -7.34 -20.02
N THR A 124 -6.03 -8.46 -20.71
CA THR A 124 -6.97 -9.50 -20.27
C THR A 124 -6.30 -10.86 -20.21
N THR A 125 -6.50 -11.61 -19.12
CA THR A 125 -6.03 -12.99 -18.99
C THR A 125 -7.08 -13.98 -19.49
N HIS A 126 -6.71 -14.88 -20.40
CA HIS A 126 -7.59 -15.88 -21.00
C HIS A 126 -7.67 -17.13 -20.13
N LEU A 127 -8.87 -17.57 -19.78
CA LEU A 127 -9.14 -18.66 -18.84
C LEU A 127 -10.15 -19.67 -19.41
N THR A 128 -10.12 -20.88 -18.85
CA THR A 128 -11.05 -21.95 -19.17
C THR A 128 -12.10 -22.06 -18.07
N SER A 129 -13.38 -22.01 -18.46
CA SER A 129 -14.50 -22.19 -17.54
C SER A 129 -14.42 -23.54 -16.81
N GLY A 130 -14.60 -23.54 -15.49
CA GLY A 130 -14.52 -24.76 -14.69
C GLY A 130 -13.10 -25.33 -14.49
N ALA A 131 -12.05 -24.68 -14.99
CA ALA A 131 -10.68 -25.14 -14.75
C ALA A 131 -10.17 -24.75 -13.36
N ASN A 132 -9.14 -25.47 -12.90
CA ASN A 132 -8.31 -25.03 -11.78
C ASN A 132 -7.15 -24.18 -12.30
N ILE A 133 -6.90 -23.06 -11.65
CA ILE A 133 -5.75 -22.20 -11.94
C ILE A 133 -4.92 -21.98 -10.67
N GLU A 134 -3.63 -21.70 -10.83
CA GLU A 134 -2.77 -21.25 -9.74
C GLU A 134 -2.78 -19.73 -9.68
N VAL A 135 -3.46 -19.14 -8.69
CA VAL A 135 -3.38 -17.70 -8.48
C VAL A 135 -2.02 -17.33 -7.92
N LYS A 136 -1.44 -16.22 -8.40
CA LYS A 136 -0.19 -15.64 -7.92
C LYS A 136 -0.43 -14.19 -7.51
N TYR A 137 -0.11 -13.87 -6.27
CA TYR A 137 -0.27 -12.53 -5.72
C TYR A 137 1.07 -11.99 -5.25
N SER A 138 1.48 -10.80 -5.69
CA SER A 138 2.82 -10.27 -5.39
C SER A 138 3.09 -10.20 -3.88
N ASN A 139 4.29 -10.59 -3.48
CA ASN A 139 4.79 -10.43 -2.11
C ASN A 139 5.83 -9.29 -2.01
N TRP A 140 5.64 -8.20 -2.75
CA TRP A 140 6.60 -7.07 -2.77
C TRP A 140 6.98 -6.61 -1.36
N ALA A 141 6.00 -6.53 -0.46
CA ALA A 141 6.23 -6.57 0.97
C ALA A 141 5.30 -7.62 1.60
N ALA A 142 5.89 -8.66 2.20
CA ALA A 142 5.14 -9.78 2.76
C ALA A 142 4.60 -9.48 4.16
N HIS A 143 3.35 -9.88 4.42
CA HIS A 143 2.63 -9.70 5.69
C HIS A 143 1.67 -10.87 5.93
N PRO A 144 1.32 -11.17 7.20
CA PRO A 144 0.31 -12.19 7.49
C PRO A 144 -1.10 -11.66 7.20
N GLY A 145 -2.00 -12.56 6.81
CA GLY A 145 -3.39 -12.18 6.55
C GLY A 145 -4.16 -13.23 5.76
N ARG A 146 -5.27 -12.77 5.17
CA ARG A 146 -6.11 -13.57 4.28
C ARG A 146 -6.45 -12.83 3.00
N PHE A 147 -6.62 -13.59 1.93
CA PHE A 147 -7.03 -13.11 0.61
C PHE A 147 -8.47 -13.53 0.38
N GLU A 148 -9.37 -12.55 0.30
CA GLU A 148 -10.76 -12.77 -0.09
C GLU A 148 -10.84 -12.65 -1.62
N VAL A 149 -11.16 -13.75 -2.29
CA VAL A 149 -11.18 -13.86 -3.75
C VAL A 149 -12.60 -13.83 -4.24
N TYR A 150 -12.89 -12.91 -5.15
CA TYR A 150 -14.19 -12.69 -5.75
C TYR A 150 -14.09 -12.74 -7.27
N LEU A 151 -15.22 -13.03 -7.91
CA LEU A 151 -15.38 -12.94 -9.35
C LEU A 151 -16.71 -12.27 -9.67
N THR A 152 -16.78 -11.49 -10.73
CA THR A 152 -18.06 -10.94 -11.18
C THR A 152 -19.06 -12.04 -11.54
N LYS A 153 -20.34 -11.79 -11.24
CA LYS A 153 -21.47 -12.66 -11.54
C LYS A 153 -21.72 -12.75 -13.05
N SER A 154 -22.37 -13.82 -13.48
CA SER A 154 -22.85 -13.95 -14.86
C SER A 154 -23.74 -12.76 -15.25
N GLY A 155 -23.52 -12.20 -16.44
CA GLY A 155 -24.25 -11.04 -16.95
C GLY A 155 -23.64 -9.67 -16.60
N TRP A 156 -22.59 -9.62 -15.78
CA TRP A 156 -21.80 -8.40 -15.60
C TRP A 156 -21.11 -7.99 -16.91
N SER A 157 -20.95 -6.68 -17.13
CA SER A 157 -20.29 -6.11 -18.31
C SER A 157 -19.08 -5.26 -17.93
N PRO A 158 -17.95 -5.37 -18.64
CA PRO A 158 -16.77 -4.51 -18.45
C PRO A 158 -17.04 -3.02 -18.72
N SER A 159 -18.12 -2.70 -19.43
CA SER A 159 -18.58 -1.32 -19.67
C SER A 159 -19.37 -0.72 -18.50
N THR A 160 -19.54 -1.46 -17.40
CA THR A 160 -20.15 -0.96 -16.17
C THR A 160 -19.11 -0.84 -15.07
N ALA A 161 -19.19 0.23 -14.27
CA ALA A 161 -18.29 0.41 -13.13
C ALA A 161 -18.53 -0.73 -12.13
N LEU A 162 -17.45 -1.38 -11.68
CA LEU A 162 -17.55 -2.53 -10.76
C LEU A 162 -18.19 -2.09 -9.44
N ALA A 163 -19.23 -2.81 -9.02
CA ALA A 163 -19.87 -2.65 -7.72
C ALA A 163 -19.72 -3.91 -6.86
N TRP A 164 -19.85 -3.78 -5.54
CA TRP A 164 -19.89 -4.92 -4.62
C TRP A 164 -21.05 -5.88 -4.95
N GLY A 165 -22.17 -5.32 -5.43
CA GLY A 165 -23.31 -6.10 -5.89
C GLY A 165 -23.02 -7.02 -7.09
N ASP A 166 -21.97 -6.74 -7.86
CA ASP A 166 -21.57 -7.52 -9.02
C ASP A 166 -20.73 -8.75 -8.64
N LEU A 167 -20.18 -8.79 -7.43
CA LEU A 167 -19.20 -9.78 -7.00
C LEU A 167 -19.85 -10.99 -6.33
N GLU A 168 -19.32 -12.17 -6.65
CA GLU A 168 -19.53 -13.44 -5.94
C GLU A 168 -18.23 -13.82 -5.25
N HIS A 169 -18.28 -14.10 -3.94
CA HIS A 169 -17.14 -14.61 -3.19
C HIS A 169 -16.86 -16.07 -3.55
N LEU A 170 -15.64 -16.38 -3.94
CA LEU A 170 -15.22 -17.73 -4.35
C LEU A 170 -14.45 -18.46 -3.26
N GLN A 171 -13.50 -17.77 -2.62
CA GLN A 171 -12.53 -18.42 -1.72
C GLN A 171 -11.89 -17.43 -0.77
N THR A 172 -11.71 -17.84 0.49
CA THR A 172 -10.83 -17.17 1.46
C THR A 172 -9.56 -17.99 1.61
N VAL A 173 -8.38 -17.37 1.47
CA VAL A 173 -7.08 -18.05 1.59
C VAL A 173 -6.26 -17.38 2.69
N ALA A 174 -6.00 -18.08 3.79
CA ALA A 174 -5.22 -17.56 4.91
C ALA A 174 -3.75 -17.98 4.79
N ASN A 175 -2.83 -17.01 4.89
CA ASN A 175 -1.37 -17.22 4.89
C ASN A 175 -0.86 -18.28 3.88
N PRO A 176 -1.16 -18.11 2.57
CA PRO A 176 -0.70 -19.04 1.54
C PRO A 176 0.84 -19.14 1.50
N PRO A 177 1.39 -20.25 0.97
CA PRO A 177 2.82 -20.38 0.75
C PRO A 177 3.34 -19.32 -0.23
N GLN A 178 4.64 -19.08 -0.19
CA GLN A 178 5.34 -18.10 -1.03
C GLN A 178 6.40 -18.77 -1.91
N SER A 179 6.67 -18.16 -3.06
CA SER A 179 7.73 -18.53 -3.99
C SER A 179 8.43 -17.27 -4.50
N GLY A 180 9.75 -17.33 -4.68
CA GLY A 180 10.58 -16.14 -4.96
C GLY A 180 10.84 -15.27 -3.73
N GLY A 181 11.78 -14.34 -3.84
CA GLY A 181 12.15 -13.44 -2.74
C GLY A 181 11.14 -12.31 -2.56
N VAL A 182 10.90 -11.91 -1.31
CA VAL A 182 10.15 -10.67 -0.98
C VAL A 182 10.84 -9.47 -1.63
N GLY A 183 10.06 -8.58 -2.23
CA GLY A 183 10.57 -7.37 -2.90
C GLY A 183 11.32 -7.63 -4.22
N THR A 184 11.18 -8.83 -4.80
CA THR A 184 11.78 -9.17 -6.10
C THR A 184 10.75 -9.17 -7.22
N ASP A 185 11.22 -8.95 -8.44
CA ASP A 185 10.41 -9.15 -9.64
C ASP A 185 9.99 -10.62 -9.73
N GLY A 186 8.69 -10.86 -9.49
CA GLY A 186 8.10 -12.20 -9.54
C GLY A 186 8.04 -12.94 -8.21
N GLY A 187 8.44 -12.34 -7.08
CA GLY A 187 8.10 -12.88 -5.76
C GLY A 187 6.57 -12.86 -5.53
N HIS A 188 6.00 -13.96 -5.03
CA HIS A 188 4.56 -14.10 -4.87
C HIS A 188 4.12 -15.12 -3.82
N TYR A 189 2.93 -14.90 -3.29
CA TYR A 189 2.07 -15.95 -2.73
C TYR A 189 1.41 -16.75 -3.85
N TYR A 190 1.12 -18.03 -3.60
CA TYR A 190 0.38 -18.86 -4.55
C TYR A 190 -0.63 -19.80 -3.90
N TRP A 191 -1.72 -20.08 -4.62
CA TRP A 191 -2.74 -21.07 -4.24
C TRP A 191 -3.56 -21.51 -5.46
N ASN A 192 -4.28 -22.63 -5.34
CA ASN A 192 -5.21 -23.08 -6.39
C ASN A 192 -6.60 -22.46 -6.20
N LEU A 193 -7.17 -21.99 -7.30
CA LEU A 193 -8.54 -21.50 -7.40
C LEU A 193 -9.32 -22.35 -8.41
N GLN A 194 -10.42 -22.94 -7.97
CA GLN A 194 -11.39 -23.60 -8.83
C GLN A 194 -12.32 -22.55 -9.45
N LEU A 195 -12.21 -22.33 -10.75
CA LEU A 195 -13.05 -21.35 -11.44
C LEU A 195 -14.49 -21.87 -11.55
N PRO A 196 -15.51 -21.02 -11.32
CA PRO A 196 -16.90 -21.38 -11.56
C PRO A 196 -17.19 -21.45 -13.07
N GLN A 197 -18.40 -21.91 -13.41
CA GLN A 197 -18.85 -21.86 -14.80
C GLN A 197 -19.15 -20.42 -15.20
N ARG A 198 -18.45 -19.93 -16.23
CA ARG A 198 -18.53 -18.55 -16.77
C ARG A 198 -18.24 -18.53 -18.27
N SER A 199 -18.57 -17.42 -18.92
CA SER A 199 -18.31 -17.20 -20.35
C SER A 199 -18.08 -15.72 -20.61
N GLY A 200 -17.17 -15.37 -21.51
CA GLY A 200 -16.90 -13.98 -21.86
C GLY A 200 -16.09 -13.23 -20.79
N GLN A 201 -16.10 -11.90 -20.86
CA GLN A 201 -15.28 -11.05 -19.99
C GLN A 201 -15.85 -10.97 -18.56
N HIS A 202 -14.94 -11.03 -17.59
CA HIS A 202 -15.21 -10.97 -16.17
C HIS A 202 -14.07 -10.25 -15.45
N MET A 203 -14.28 -9.93 -14.18
CA MET A 203 -13.22 -9.37 -13.34
C MET A 203 -13.03 -10.23 -12.09
N LEU A 204 -11.78 -10.65 -11.87
CA LEU A 204 -11.35 -11.26 -10.63
C LEU A 204 -10.90 -10.14 -9.69
N PHE A 205 -11.55 -10.05 -8.54
CA PHE A 205 -11.24 -9.07 -7.51
C PHE A 205 -10.68 -9.77 -6.28
N ILE A 206 -9.55 -9.29 -5.75
CA ILE A 206 -8.94 -9.82 -4.53
C ILE A 206 -8.76 -8.69 -3.52
N GLN A 207 -9.29 -8.88 -2.32
CA GLN A 207 -9.00 -8.06 -1.15
C GLN A 207 -8.04 -8.82 -0.23
N TRP A 208 -6.82 -8.31 -0.06
CA TRP A 208 -5.89 -8.83 0.94
C TRP A 208 -6.09 -8.10 2.26
N ILE A 209 -6.56 -8.84 3.27
CA ILE A 209 -6.83 -8.35 4.61
C ILE A 209 -5.70 -8.79 5.53
N ARG A 210 -4.86 -7.84 5.96
CA ARG A 210 -3.80 -8.11 6.93
C ARG A 210 -4.38 -8.52 8.28
N SER A 211 -3.68 -9.42 8.97
CA SER A 211 -4.05 -9.81 10.34
C SER A 211 -3.31 -9.02 11.42
N ASP A 212 -2.29 -8.25 11.04
CA ASP A 212 -1.42 -7.46 11.91
C ASP A 212 -1.64 -5.93 11.77
N SER A 213 -2.58 -5.50 10.91
CA SER A 213 -2.88 -4.10 10.62
C SER A 213 -4.32 -3.94 10.11
N GLN A 214 -4.85 -2.71 10.13
CA GLN A 214 -6.09 -2.37 9.43
C GLN A 214 -5.89 -2.19 7.92
N GLU A 215 -4.64 -2.15 7.46
CA GLU A 215 -4.34 -1.95 6.05
C GLU A 215 -4.78 -3.14 5.19
N ASN A 216 -5.47 -2.85 4.08
CA ASN A 216 -5.85 -3.86 3.09
C ASN A 216 -5.37 -3.44 1.69
N PHE A 217 -5.24 -4.43 0.80
CA PHE A 217 -4.88 -4.23 -0.61
C PHE A 217 -6.02 -4.69 -1.51
N PHE A 218 -6.19 -4.01 -2.62
CA PHE A 218 -7.31 -4.18 -3.54
C PHE A 218 -6.75 -4.44 -4.93
N SER A 219 -7.16 -5.55 -5.53
CA SER A 219 -6.64 -5.98 -6.83
C SER A 219 -7.78 -6.32 -7.78
N CYS A 220 -7.77 -5.72 -8.96
CA CYS A 220 -8.69 -6.02 -10.06
C CYS A 220 -7.92 -6.60 -11.24
N ALA A 221 -8.29 -7.79 -11.69
CA ALA A 221 -7.73 -8.45 -12.87
C ALA A 221 -8.84 -8.74 -13.89
N ASP A 222 -8.71 -8.20 -15.09
CA ASP A 222 -9.62 -8.48 -16.20
C ASP A 222 -9.29 -9.88 -16.78
N VAL A 223 -10.33 -10.71 -16.91
CA VAL A 223 -10.22 -12.09 -17.40
C VAL A 223 -11.29 -12.37 -18.44
N VAL A 224 -11.04 -13.32 -19.33
CA VAL A 224 -12.03 -13.79 -20.30
C VAL A 224 -12.13 -15.30 -20.27
N PHE A 225 -13.36 -15.82 -20.20
CA PHE A 225 -13.65 -17.25 -20.23
C PHE A 225 -13.96 -17.67 -21.67
N ASP A 226 -12.91 -18.03 -22.41
CA ASP A 226 -12.94 -18.39 -23.84
C ASP A 226 -12.16 -19.68 -24.16
N GLY A 227 -11.67 -20.38 -23.13
CA GLY A 227 -10.90 -21.62 -23.29
C GLY A 227 -9.38 -21.43 -23.24
N GLY A 228 -8.90 -20.23 -22.90
CA GLY A 228 -7.47 -20.02 -22.64
C GLY A 228 -6.98 -20.63 -21.33
N THR A 229 -5.67 -20.58 -21.12
CA THR A 229 -4.95 -21.23 -20.02
C THR A 229 -3.94 -20.30 -19.34
N GLY A 230 -4.21 -18.99 -19.33
CA GLY A 230 -3.39 -17.97 -18.70
C GLY A 230 -2.63 -17.06 -19.66
N GLN A 231 -2.88 -17.15 -20.97
CA GLN A 231 -2.34 -16.19 -21.94
C GLN A 231 -2.89 -14.79 -21.64
N VAL A 232 -2.09 -13.76 -21.89
CA VAL A 232 -2.53 -12.37 -21.75
C VAL A 232 -2.58 -11.72 -23.13
N THR A 233 -3.69 -11.05 -23.45
CA THR A 233 -3.82 -10.17 -24.61
C THR A 233 -3.88 -8.72 -24.18
N GLY A 234 -3.69 -7.80 -25.13
CA GLY A 234 -3.67 -6.36 -24.86
C GLY A 234 -2.34 -5.84 -24.31
N LEU A 235 -1.27 -6.65 -24.25
CA LEU A 235 0.08 -6.24 -23.82
C LEU A 235 1.09 -6.09 -24.96
N ALA A 236 0.85 -6.70 -26.12
CA ALA A 236 1.80 -6.68 -27.24
C ALA A 236 1.07 -6.47 -28.57
N GLY A 237 1.44 -5.39 -29.27
CA GLY A 237 1.25 -5.16 -30.70
C GLY A 237 -0.15 -5.47 -31.27
N GLY A 238 -1.10 -4.53 -31.17
CA GLY A 238 -2.38 -4.75 -31.84
C GLY A 238 -3.34 -3.57 -31.96
N GLU A 239 -3.23 -2.50 -31.18
CA GLU A 239 -4.22 -1.41 -31.26
C GLU A 239 -3.62 -0.04 -31.57
N GLN A 240 -2.36 0.20 -31.20
CA GLN A 240 -1.67 1.46 -31.50
C GLN A 240 -0.25 1.21 -32.00
N SER A 241 0.13 1.92 -33.06
CA SER A 241 1.48 1.97 -33.60
C SER A 241 2.45 2.68 -32.65
N ALA A 242 3.75 2.40 -32.78
CA ALA A 242 4.77 3.10 -31.99
C ALA A 242 4.70 4.63 -32.14
N ALA A 243 4.32 5.13 -33.32
CA ALA A 243 4.12 6.56 -33.57
C ALA A 243 2.90 7.13 -32.84
N GLU A 244 1.81 6.35 -32.72
CA GLU A 244 0.63 6.74 -31.92
C GLU A 244 0.97 6.77 -30.44
N VAL A 245 1.71 5.77 -29.93
CA VAL A 245 2.19 5.75 -28.55
C VAL A 245 3.12 6.94 -28.25
N GLU A 246 4.03 7.27 -29.18
CA GLU A 246 4.90 8.45 -29.07
C GLU A 246 4.09 9.76 -29.08
N ALA A 247 3.10 9.89 -29.97
CA ALA A 247 2.22 11.05 -30.03
C ALA A 247 1.39 11.22 -28.74
N LEU A 248 0.90 10.13 -28.14
CA LEU A 248 0.19 10.17 -26.86
C LEU A 248 1.11 10.62 -25.71
N GLY A 249 2.41 10.30 -25.78
CA GLY A 249 3.42 10.75 -24.83
C GLY A 249 3.89 12.20 -25.03
N ALA A 250 3.78 12.75 -26.25
CA ALA A 250 4.40 14.02 -26.66
C ALA A 250 3.90 15.29 -25.93
N GLY A 251 2.89 15.19 -25.07
CA GLY A 251 2.37 16.30 -24.25
C GLY A 251 2.50 16.10 -22.74
N PHE A 252 2.98 14.94 -22.29
CA PHE A 252 3.03 14.59 -20.88
C PHE A 252 4.47 14.59 -20.39
N LYS A 253 4.76 15.36 -19.33
CA LYS A 253 6.01 15.19 -18.56
C LYS A 253 5.88 13.95 -17.68
N ASN A 254 5.77 12.78 -18.30
CA ASN A 254 5.84 11.50 -17.62
C ASN A 254 7.28 11.30 -17.15
N THR A 255 7.60 11.83 -15.99
CA THR A 255 8.86 11.51 -15.33
C THR A 255 8.74 10.11 -14.78
N LYS A 256 9.77 9.28 -14.98
CA LYS A 256 9.95 8.06 -14.18
C LYS A 256 9.79 8.47 -12.72
N ALA A 257 8.73 8.00 -12.06
CA ALA A 257 8.60 8.19 -10.64
C ALA A 257 9.67 7.33 -9.96
N ASP A 258 10.34 7.87 -8.95
CA ASP A 258 11.26 7.05 -8.16
C ASP A 258 10.45 5.91 -7.52
N PRO A 259 10.82 4.64 -7.74
CA PRO A 259 10.19 3.53 -7.05
C PRO A 259 10.37 3.76 -5.55
N ILE A 260 9.26 3.74 -4.81
CA ILE A 260 9.36 3.71 -3.35
C ILE A 260 9.77 2.29 -2.99
N HIS A 261 11.08 2.08 -2.88
CA HIS A 261 11.62 0.94 -2.16
C HIS A 261 11.18 1.06 -0.71
N ALA A 262 10.91 -0.08 -0.04
CA ALA A 262 10.27 -0.21 1.26
C ALA A 262 11.01 0.42 2.47
N ALA A 263 11.74 1.52 2.30
CA ALA A 263 12.38 2.29 3.34
C ALA A 263 11.68 3.66 3.51
N GLY A 264 10.76 3.72 4.48
CA GLY A 264 10.41 4.94 5.21
C GLY A 264 9.51 5.96 4.49
N HIS A 265 8.19 5.86 4.68
CA HIS A 265 7.31 7.03 4.60
C HIS A 265 6.94 7.48 6.02
N ASP A 266 7.86 8.21 6.66
CA ASP A 266 7.64 8.87 7.95
C ASP A 266 6.88 10.23 7.79
N GLY A 267 6.42 10.56 6.58
CA GLY A 267 6.08 11.94 6.21
C GLY A 267 4.61 12.38 6.30
N HIS A 268 3.63 11.49 6.45
CA HIS A 268 2.22 11.88 6.23
C HIS A 268 1.30 11.88 7.44
N ALA A 269 1.84 11.89 8.66
CA ALA A 269 1.05 12.17 9.86
C ALA A 269 0.85 13.66 10.17
N ALA A 270 1.52 14.58 9.47
CA ALA A 270 1.60 15.99 9.87
C ALA A 270 0.73 16.98 9.06
N ALA A 271 -0.09 16.55 8.11
CA ALA A 271 -0.93 17.46 7.31
C ALA A 271 -2.33 17.73 7.92
N GLY A 272 -2.48 17.54 9.23
CA GLY A 272 -3.73 17.81 9.97
C GLY A 272 -3.73 19.09 10.80
N ALA A 273 -2.65 19.88 10.76
CA ALA A 273 -2.47 21.02 11.67
C ALA A 273 -1.98 22.29 10.97
N GLU A 274 -2.60 22.68 9.86
CA GLU A 274 -2.41 24.05 9.35
C GLU A 274 -3.67 24.60 8.66
N LEU A 275 -4.73 24.76 9.45
CA LEU A 275 -5.74 25.80 9.23
C LEU A 275 -5.90 26.59 10.52
N ALA A 276 -5.06 27.61 10.69
CA ALA A 276 -5.36 28.75 11.54
C ALA A 276 -5.01 30.00 10.76
N ALA A 277 -6.05 30.63 10.22
CA ALA A 277 -5.98 31.87 9.47
C ALA A 277 -5.45 33.02 10.35
N SER A 278 -4.61 33.83 9.72
CA SER A 278 -4.15 35.14 10.15
C SER A 278 -5.31 36.09 10.45
N THR A 279 -5.31 36.75 11.61
CA THR A 279 -5.87 38.10 11.78
C THR A 279 -5.08 38.86 12.84
N ASP A 280 -4.92 40.17 12.59
CA ASP A 280 -4.13 41.17 13.30
C ASP A 280 -4.34 41.27 14.82
N ALA A 281 -3.29 41.68 15.53
CA ALA A 281 -3.36 42.19 16.91
C ALA A 281 -3.82 43.68 16.93
N PRO A 282 -4.30 44.20 18.07
CA PRO A 282 -3.37 44.67 19.10
C PRO A 282 -3.74 44.38 20.57
N GLU A 283 -2.71 44.54 21.42
CA GLU A 283 -2.61 44.60 22.89
C GLU A 283 -3.89 44.59 23.75
N VAL A 284 -3.91 43.74 24.81
CA VAL A 284 -4.13 44.13 26.23
C VAL A 284 -3.56 43.05 27.20
N ALA A 285 -2.73 43.51 28.14
CA ALA A 285 -2.35 43.02 29.48
C ALA A 285 -2.66 41.59 29.98
N ALA A 286 -1.63 40.94 30.57
CA ALA A 286 -1.77 39.91 31.62
C ALA A 286 -1.87 40.57 33.02
N PRO A 287 -2.44 39.90 34.05
CA PRO A 287 -1.57 39.07 34.91
C PRO A 287 -2.19 37.82 35.60
N ALA A 288 -1.29 36.86 35.89
CA ALA A 288 -1.09 36.09 37.14
C ALA A 288 -1.97 34.89 37.60
N ALA A 289 -1.21 33.89 38.11
CA ALA A 289 -1.45 32.95 39.23
C ALA A 289 -2.18 31.61 38.94
N VAL A 290 -1.94 30.44 39.57
CA VAL A 290 -0.95 29.79 40.47
C VAL A 290 -1.47 28.34 40.68
N ALA A 291 -0.55 27.38 40.98
CA ALA A 291 -0.75 26.06 41.61
C ALA A 291 -1.36 24.91 40.75
N GLY A 292 -0.92 23.65 40.85
CA GLY A 292 -0.27 23.01 42.00
C GLY A 292 0.64 21.81 41.66
N LEU A 293 1.50 21.53 42.64
CA LEU A 293 2.46 20.44 42.76
C LEU A 293 1.78 19.12 43.17
N GLY A 294 2.30 18.01 42.63
CA GLY A 294 2.23 16.67 43.24
C GLY A 294 3.56 15.97 42.98
N ALA A 295 4.32 15.68 44.03
CA ALA A 295 5.73 15.34 43.99
C ALA A 295 6.01 13.90 44.49
N LEU A 296 7.29 13.50 44.30
CA LEU A 296 8.09 12.51 45.07
C LEU A 296 8.07 11.07 44.49
N VAL A 297 9.18 10.29 44.42
CA VAL A 297 10.42 10.23 45.23
C VAL A 297 11.62 9.76 44.37
N PHE A 298 12.82 10.31 44.66
CA PHE A 298 14.14 9.91 44.17
C PHE A 298 14.71 8.70 44.94
N ALA A 299 15.55 7.88 44.29
CA ALA A 299 16.75 7.33 44.93
C ALA A 299 17.81 6.96 43.88
N GLY A 300 18.94 7.68 43.90
CA GLY A 300 20.20 7.21 43.34
C GLY A 300 21.25 7.20 44.45
N SER A 301 22.26 6.34 44.33
CA SER A 301 23.69 6.72 44.31
C SER A 301 24.65 5.57 44.64
N ALA A 302 25.74 5.58 43.87
CA ALA A 302 27.14 5.40 44.27
C ALA A 302 27.76 3.99 44.42
N MET A 303 28.70 3.73 43.52
CA MET A 303 29.87 2.87 43.71
C MET A 303 30.83 3.46 44.76
N VAL A 304 31.43 2.61 45.60
CA VAL A 304 32.83 2.75 46.07
C VAL A 304 33.47 1.36 46.19
N PHE A 305 34.54 1.15 45.42
CA PHE A 305 35.54 0.09 45.58
C PHE A 305 36.43 0.42 46.79
N ASN A 306 36.77 -0.55 47.66
CA ASN A 306 38.17 -0.94 47.87
C ASN A 306 38.40 -2.19 48.76
N ARG A 307 39.31 -3.03 48.24
CA ARG A 307 40.41 -3.76 48.91
C ARG A 307 40.15 -4.81 50.00
N ARG A 308 40.55 -6.04 49.60
CA ARG A 308 41.52 -6.97 50.25
C ARG A 308 41.16 -7.42 51.68
N ARG A 309 41.18 -8.69 52.06
CA ARG A 309 42.07 -9.82 51.71
C ARG A 309 41.60 -11.04 52.52
N ARG A 310 41.76 -12.26 51.96
CA ARG A 310 41.98 -13.56 52.66
C ARG A 310 40.83 -14.08 53.56
N ALA A 311 40.48 -15.35 53.63
CA ALA A 311 40.98 -16.60 53.05
C ALA A 311 39.96 -17.72 53.38
N LYS A 312 40.15 -18.89 52.73
CA LYS A 312 39.66 -20.23 53.08
C LYS A 312 38.15 -20.47 52.79
N GLN A 313 37.69 -21.59 52.26
CA GLN A 313 38.25 -22.94 52.14
C GLN A 313 37.31 -23.83 51.29
N HIS A 314 37.88 -24.81 50.56
CA HIS A 314 37.28 -26.05 50.03
C HIS A 314 36.18 -25.92 48.95
N GLY A 315 36.32 -26.47 47.74
CA GLY A 315 37.34 -27.34 47.16
C GLY A 315 37.26 -27.35 45.63
#